data_AF-A0AAD5KKV6-F1
#
_entry.id   AF-A0AAD5KKV6-F1
#
_cell.length_a   1.000
_cell.length_b   1.000
_cell.length_c   1.000
_cell.angle_alpha   90.00
_cell.angle_beta   90.00
_cell.angle_gamma   90.00
#
_symmetry.space_group_name_H-M   'P 1'
#
loop_
_entity.id
_entity.type
_entity.pdbx_description
1 polymer ?
#
loop_
_entity_poly.entity_id
_entity_poly.type
_entity_poly.pdbx_seq_one_letter_code
_entity_poly.pdbx_strand_id
1 'polypeptide(L)'
;MILFALFQATLVLELFVFLFFFFPTIVVYEKLTSRLSKSNALGSSIGSCTVDDDCGVCKDMTKEGGTIEPPNYPNEYSSDLNCLYEIESPTDTKIELTFTEFIVENCCDFITVFDGESDPLNIALNGYAIPEVITSTANKMTIKFTTNGDNTMILPANLSPGRWQAKYKFLAIESRMTVPFENATIAEADL
;
A
#
# COMPACT_ATOMS: atom_id res chain seq x y z
N MET A 1 55.99 -9.75 39.85
CA MET A 1 54.56 -9.68 40.23
C MET A 1 53.88 -8.41 39.72
N ILE A 2 54.47 -7.21 39.87
CA ILE A 2 53.88 -5.93 39.40
C ILE A 2 53.68 -5.89 37.87
N LEU A 3 54.66 -6.37 37.09
CA LEU A 3 54.56 -6.41 35.62
C LEU A 3 53.39 -7.30 35.13
N PHE A 4 53.10 -8.38 35.86
CA PHE A 4 52.01 -9.30 35.53
C PHE A 4 50.65 -8.67 35.82
N ALA A 5 50.52 -7.92 36.92
CA ALA A 5 49.30 -7.19 37.24
C ALA A 5 49.03 -6.03 36.25
N LEU A 6 50.07 -5.33 35.80
CA LEU A 6 49.95 -4.29 34.77
C LEU A 6 49.55 -4.87 33.41
N PHE A 7 50.12 -6.02 33.03
CA PHE A 7 49.74 -6.71 31.79
C PHE A 7 48.27 -7.16 31.80
N GLN A 8 47.80 -7.72 32.92
CA GLN A 8 46.39 -8.11 33.10
C GLN A 8 45.45 -6.89 33.08
N ALA A 9 45.83 -5.79 33.72
CA ALA A 9 45.02 -4.56 33.72
C ALA A 9 44.88 -3.94 32.32
N THR A 10 45.94 -3.93 31.52
CA THR A 10 45.89 -3.46 30.12
C THR A 10 45.00 -4.34 29.26
N LEU A 11 45.06 -5.67 29.41
CA LEU A 11 44.22 -6.59 28.65
C LEU A 11 42.72 -6.43 28.98
N VAL A 12 42.40 -6.17 30.26
CA VAL A 12 41.01 -5.94 30.71
C VAL A 12 40.47 -4.62 30.17
N LEU A 13 41.30 -3.56 30.12
CA LEU A 13 40.88 -2.27 29.57
C LEU A 13 40.63 -2.36 28.07
N GLU A 14 41.47 -3.06 27.31
CA GLU A 14 41.29 -3.30 25.87
C GLU A 14 39.99 -4.08 25.59
N LEU A 15 39.73 -5.15 26.35
CA LEU A 15 38.47 -5.90 26.24
C LEU A 15 37.25 -5.03 26.57
N PHE A 16 37.34 -4.16 27.58
CA PHE A 16 36.26 -3.26 27.95
C PHE A 16 35.99 -2.19 26.87
N VAL A 17 37.05 -1.67 26.24
CA VAL A 17 36.94 -0.73 25.11
C VAL A 17 36.31 -1.41 23.89
N PHE A 18 36.68 -2.67 23.60
CA PHE A 18 36.03 -3.46 22.55
C PHE A 18 34.54 -3.71 22.83
N LEU A 19 34.19 -4.09 24.06
CA LEU A 19 32.80 -4.35 24.46
C LEU A 19 31.92 -3.09 24.48
N PHE A 20 32.46 -1.91 24.84
CA PHE A 20 31.65 -0.69 24.93
C PHE A 20 31.59 0.12 23.63
N PHE A 21 32.66 0.14 22.82
CA PHE A 21 32.70 0.99 21.62
C PHE A 21 32.42 0.23 20.32
N PHE A 22 32.79 -1.05 20.23
CA PHE A 22 32.66 -1.83 18.99
C PHE A 22 31.37 -2.67 18.94
N PHE A 23 30.85 -3.16 20.06
CA PHE A 23 29.56 -3.87 20.07
C PHE A 23 28.37 -3.04 19.59
N PRO A 24 28.14 -1.80 20.07
CA PRO A 24 26.98 -1.04 19.62
C PRO A 24 27.05 -0.69 18.12
N THR A 25 28.25 -0.51 17.56
CA THR A 25 28.46 -0.29 16.12
C THR A 25 28.28 -1.58 15.30
N ILE A 26 28.71 -2.73 15.80
CA ILE A 26 28.50 -4.05 15.15
C ILE A 26 27.00 -4.41 15.10
N VAL A 27 26.26 -4.23 16.20
CA VAL A 27 24.81 -4.53 16.25
C VAL A 27 24.03 -3.63 15.28
N VAL A 28 24.44 -2.36 15.12
CA VAL A 28 23.87 -1.46 14.12
C VAL A 28 24.17 -1.94 12.71
N TYR A 29 25.39 -2.41 12.43
CA TYR A 29 25.79 -2.90 11.11
C TYR A 29 25.03 -4.17 10.69
N GLU A 30 24.89 -5.16 11.59
CA GLU A 30 24.06 -6.35 11.32
C GLU A 30 22.58 -6.02 11.09
N LYS A 31 22.05 -5.01 11.80
CA LYS A 31 20.67 -4.52 11.61
C LYS A 31 20.49 -3.75 10.29
N LEU A 32 21.56 -3.18 9.73
CA LEU A 32 21.55 -2.51 8.43
C LEU A 32 21.67 -3.53 7.28
N THR A 33 22.48 -4.58 7.42
CA THR A 33 22.62 -5.62 6.38
C THR A 33 21.37 -6.48 6.23
N SER A 34 20.61 -6.71 7.32
CA SER A 34 19.31 -7.39 7.23
C SER A 34 18.28 -6.61 6.40
N ARG A 35 18.31 -5.26 6.44
CA ARG A 35 17.46 -4.40 5.60
C ARG A 35 17.90 -4.43 4.12
N LEU A 36 19.19 -4.56 3.85
CA LEU A 36 19.72 -4.58 2.47
C LEU A 36 19.56 -5.94 1.76
N SER A 37 19.43 -7.05 2.50
CA SER A 37 19.15 -8.36 1.88
C SER A 37 17.72 -8.49 1.35
N LYS A 38 16.80 -7.61 1.77
CA LYS A 38 15.38 -7.66 1.37
C LYS A 38 15.07 -6.95 0.05
N SER A 39 15.99 -6.11 -0.46
CA SER A 39 15.72 -5.25 -1.62
C SER A 39 16.03 -5.88 -2.98
N ASN A 40 16.15 -7.20 -3.11
CA ASN A 40 16.50 -7.88 -4.38
C ASN A 40 15.62 -9.11 -4.70
N ALA A 41 14.32 -9.04 -4.42
CA ALA A 41 13.34 -9.95 -5.04
C ALA A 41 12.85 -9.34 -6.37
N LEU A 42 13.65 -9.53 -7.43
CA LEU A 42 13.25 -9.22 -8.80
C LEU A 42 12.26 -10.30 -9.27
N GLY A 43 10.98 -10.02 -9.06
CA GLY A 43 9.85 -10.86 -9.47
C GLY A 43 8.50 -10.18 -9.27
N SER A 44 8.44 -8.85 -9.44
CA SER A 44 7.18 -8.10 -9.39
C SER A 44 6.40 -8.35 -10.68
N SER A 45 5.27 -9.04 -10.55
CA SER A 45 4.29 -9.17 -11.64
C SER A 45 3.79 -7.78 -12.04
N ILE A 46 3.87 -7.48 -13.33
CA ILE A 46 3.33 -6.27 -13.95
C ILE A 46 1.88 -6.04 -13.45
N GLY A 47 1.65 -4.94 -12.74
CA GLY A 47 0.31 -4.53 -12.27
C GLY A 47 -0.07 -4.93 -10.84
N SER A 48 0.82 -5.53 -10.05
CA SER A 48 0.58 -5.80 -8.62
C SER A 48 1.41 -4.87 -7.74
N CYS A 49 0.72 -4.13 -6.87
CA CYS A 49 1.36 -3.35 -5.84
C CYS A 49 1.65 -4.23 -4.62
N THR A 50 2.81 -4.88 -4.61
CA THR A 50 3.30 -5.58 -3.41
C THR A 50 4.09 -4.58 -2.58
N VAL A 51 3.45 -3.98 -1.59
CA VAL A 51 4.13 -3.12 -0.62
C VAL A 51 4.88 -4.04 0.36
N ASP A 52 6.19 -3.84 0.52
CA ASP A 52 7.00 -4.61 1.47
C ASP A 52 6.44 -4.54 2.90
N ASP A 53 6.81 -5.51 3.76
CA ASP A 53 6.35 -5.82 5.13
C ASP A 53 6.09 -4.66 6.13
N ASP A 54 6.40 -3.41 5.79
CA ASP A 54 6.26 -2.21 6.65
C ASP A 54 5.30 -1.16 6.07
N CYS A 55 4.57 -1.50 4.99
CA CYS A 55 3.58 -0.69 4.30
C CYS A 55 3.95 0.81 4.07
N GLY A 56 4.50 1.11 2.88
CA GLY A 56 4.77 2.47 2.40
C GLY A 56 3.70 3.02 1.45
N VAL A 57 4.15 3.86 0.50
CA VAL A 57 3.33 4.43 -0.58
C VAL A 57 3.57 3.65 -1.86
N CYS A 58 2.48 3.22 -2.50
CA CYS A 58 2.50 2.62 -3.81
C CYS A 58 1.93 3.57 -4.86
N LYS A 59 2.72 3.80 -5.91
CA LYS A 59 2.42 4.72 -7.01
C LYS A 59 2.72 4.05 -8.34
N ASP A 60 2.04 4.47 -9.41
CA ASP A 60 2.06 3.91 -10.77
C ASP A 60 1.31 2.59 -10.95
N MET A 61 -0.01 2.75 -10.86
CA MET A 61 -1.01 1.76 -11.16
C MET A 61 -1.40 1.89 -12.66
N THR A 62 -1.16 0.82 -13.42
CA THR A 62 -1.07 0.76 -14.90
C THR A 62 -2.22 1.43 -15.66
N LYS A 63 -1.96 1.83 -16.93
CA LYS A 63 -2.94 2.48 -17.83
C LYS A 63 -4.25 1.71 -18.08
N GLU A 64 -4.35 0.45 -17.66
CA GLU A 64 -5.48 -0.44 -17.92
C GLU A 64 -6.23 -0.89 -16.66
N GLY A 65 -5.91 -0.32 -15.49
CA GLY A 65 -6.40 -0.80 -14.20
C GLY A 65 -5.45 -1.81 -13.56
N GLY A 66 -5.88 -2.45 -12.47
CA GLY A 66 -5.07 -3.43 -11.74
C GLY A 66 -5.69 -3.93 -10.45
N THR A 67 -4.87 -4.55 -9.61
CA THR A 67 -5.28 -5.19 -8.35
C THR A 67 -4.51 -4.60 -7.17
N ILE A 68 -5.20 -4.44 -6.03
CA ILE A 68 -4.67 -4.01 -4.75
C ILE A 68 -4.86 -5.15 -3.75
N GLU A 69 -3.77 -5.48 -3.07
CA GLU A 69 -3.71 -6.54 -2.07
C GLU A 69 -2.92 -6.03 -0.84
N PRO A 70 -3.30 -6.42 0.38
CA PRO A 70 -2.48 -6.17 1.55
C PRO A 70 -1.20 -7.01 1.50
N PRO A 71 -0.17 -6.65 2.29
CA PRO A 71 0.98 -7.52 2.51
C PRO A 71 0.53 -8.93 2.92
N ASN A 72 1.27 -9.93 2.48
CA ASN A 72 1.04 -11.37 2.74
C ASN A 72 -0.19 -12.00 2.07
N TYR A 73 -1.02 -11.26 1.33
CA TYR A 73 -2.14 -11.84 0.57
C TYR A 73 -1.66 -13.04 -0.27
N PRO A 74 -2.40 -14.18 -0.31
CA PRO A 74 -3.73 -14.42 0.25
C PRO A 74 -3.75 -14.87 1.73
N ASN A 75 -2.62 -14.82 2.42
CA ASN A 75 -2.55 -15.12 3.85
C ASN A 75 -2.99 -13.91 4.70
N GLU A 76 -2.97 -14.10 6.02
CA GLU A 76 -3.32 -13.04 6.97
C GLU A 76 -2.40 -11.82 6.83
N TYR A 77 -3.00 -10.63 6.80
CA TYR A 77 -2.25 -9.38 6.86
C TYR A 77 -1.65 -9.18 8.26
N SER A 78 -0.51 -8.47 8.34
CA SER A 78 0.14 -8.18 9.63
C SER A 78 -0.61 -7.11 10.44
N SER A 79 -0.36 -7.09 11.75
CA SER A 79 -0.65 -5.94 12.62
C SER A 79 0.28 -4.75 12.32
N ASP A 80 -0.04 -3.58 12.87
CA ASP A 80 0.70 -2.32 12.77
C ASP A 80 0.92 -1.80 11.33
N LEU A 81 0.03 -2.14 10.40
CA LEU A 81 0.11 -1.67 9.01
C LEU A 81 -0.39 -0.23 8.87
N ASN A 82 0.25 0.51 7.97
CA ASN A 82 -0.17 1.84 7.54
C ASN A 82 0.10 2.03 6.05
N CYS A 83 -0.63 1.29 5.22
CA CYS A 83 -0.43 1.22 3.77
C CYS A 83 -1.12 2.39 3.06
N LEU A 84 -0.47 2.97 2.06
CA LEU A 84 -1.07 3.95 1.16
C LEU A 84 -0.93 3.51 -0.30
N TYR A 85 -2.07 3.43 -1.00
CA TYR A 85 -2.14 3.13 -2.42
C TYR A 85 -2.66 4.36 -3.16
N GLU A 86 -1.82 4.98 -3.97
CA GLU A 86 -2.15 6.17 -4.76
C GLU A 86 -2.37 5.78 -6.22
N ILE A 87 -3.59 5.99 -6.71
CA ILE A 87 -4.00 5.70 -8.07
C ILE A 87 -4.21 7.03 -8.80
N GLU A 88 -3.51 7.20 -9.91
CA GLU A 88 -3.68 8.33 -10.81
C GLU A 88 -3.92 7.80 -12.23
N SER A 89 -5.09 8.12 -12.78
CA SER A 89 -5.48 7.76 -14.14
C SER A 89 -5.30 8.95 -15.09
N PRO A 90 -5.36 8.75 -16.43
CA PRO A 90 -5.31 9.85 -17.38
C PRO A 90 -6.37 10.92 -17.13
N THR A 91 -6.11 12.15 -17.57
CA THR A 91 -7.11 13.24 -17.53
C THR A 91 -8.40 12.84 -18.22
N ASP A 92 -9.52 13.43 -17.81
CA ASP A 92 -10.87 13.13 -18.32
C ASP A 92 -11.33 11.68 -18.05
N THR A 93 -10.81 11.04 -16.99
CA THR A 93 -11.27 9.72 -16.52
C THR A 93 -11.62 9.74 -15.03
N LYS A 94 -12.36 8.71 -14.60
CA LYS A 94 -12.65 8.35 -13.20
C LYS A 94 -12.09 6.97 -12.89
N ILE A 95 -11.94 6.67 -11.62
CA ILE A 95 -11.46 5.39 -11.10
C ILE A 95 -12.64 4.68 -10.46
N GLU A 96 -12.91 3.45 -10.89
CA GLU A 96 -13.89 2.56 -10.26
C GLU A 96 -13.14 1.49 -9.47
N LEU A 97 -13.42 1.36 -8.17
CA LEU A 97 -12.85 0.40 -7.24
C LEU A 97 -13.91 -0.65 -6.85
N THR A 98 -13.55 -1.92 -6.93
CA THR A 98 -14.41 -3.06 -6.58
C THR A 98 -13.66 -4.04 -5.71
N PHE A 99 -14.23 -4.42 -4.56
CA PHE A 99 -13.67 -5.46 -3.70
C PHE A 99 -14.10 -6.85 -4.20
N THR A 100 -13.12 -7.74 -4.37
CA THR A 100 -13.34 -9.15 -4.74
C THR A 100 -13.30 -10.07 -3.52
N GLU A 101 -12.55 -9.66 -2.48
CA GLU A 101 -12.56 -10.27 -1.15
C GLU A 101 -12.52 -9.16 -0.10
N PHE A 102 -13.23 -9.36 1.02
CA PHE A 102 -13.31 -8.37 2.08
C PHE A 102 -13.53 -9.04 3.44
N ILE A 103 -12.45 -9.24 4.19
CA ILE A 103 -12.45 -9.74 5.57
C ILE A 103 -11.44 -8.91 6.36
N VAL A 104 -11.95 -7.87 7.02
CA VAL A 104 -11.19 -6.89 7.80
C VAL A 104 -11.72 -6.87 9.23
N GLU A 105 -10.85 -6.80 10.23
CA GLU A 105 -11.27 -6.79 11.63
C GLU A 105 -12.13 -5.57 11.98
N ASN A 106 -13.38 -5.82 12.37
CA ASN A 106 -14.40 -4.78 12.55
C ASN A 106 -14.14 -3.81 13.71
N CYS A 107 -13.27 -4.20 14.64
CA CYS A 107 -13.02 -3.45 15.87
C CYS A 107 -12.12 -2.23 15.65
N CYS A 108 -11.18 -2.36 14.71
CA CYS A 108 -9.90 -1.66 14.83
C CYS A 108 -9.09 -1.58 13.54
N ASP A 109 -9.41 -2.39 12.52
CA ASP A 109 -8.75 -2.32 11.23
C ASP A 109 -9.67 -1.64 10.22
N PHE A 110 -9.09 -0.85 9.33
CA PHE A 110 -9.87 -0.01 8.42
C PHE A 110 -9.20 0.12 7.05
N ILE A 111 -10.04 0.05 6.01
CA ILE A 111 -9.71 0.54 4.67
C ILE A 111 -10.45 1.86 4.49
N THR A 112 -9.70 2.94 4.30
CA THR A 112 -10.25 4.27 4.03
C THR A 112 -10.00 4.66 2.59
N VAL A 113 -11.06 5.02 1.86
CA VAL A 113 -10.95 5.48 0.47
C VAL A 113 -11.14 7.00 0.41
N PHE A 114 -10.18 7.68 -0.22
CA PHE A 114 -10.13 9.13 -0.43
C PHE A 114 -10.16 9.46 -1.93
N ASP A 115 -10.81 10.57 -2.26
CA ASP A 115 -10.96 11.07 -3.63
C ASP A 115 -10.11 12.33 -3.82
N GLY A 116 -8.99 12.17 -4.55
CA GLY A 116 -7.73 12.91 -4.36
C GLY A 116 -7.67 14.41 -4.71
N GLU A 117 -8.76 15.03 -5.16
CA GLU A 117 -8.79 16.48 -5.47
C GLU A 117 -9.83 17.27 -4.66
N SER A 118 -10.77 16.56 -4.00
CA SER A 118 -12.04 17.03 -3.43
C SER A 118 -12.32 16.81 -1.95
N ASP A 119 -11.61 15.88 -1.28
CA ASP A 119 -12.06 15.25 -0.02
C ASP A 119 -13.60 15.01 0.12
N PRO A 120 -14.38 14.61 -0.92
CA PRO A 120 -15.83 14.42 -0.79
C PRO A 120 -16.15 12.99 -0.34
N LEU A 121 -15.15 12.11 -0.35
CA LEU A 121 -15.27 10.68 -0.13
C LEU A 121 -14.29 10.30 0.96
N ASN A 122 -14.80 10.10 2.17
CA ASN A 122 -14.09 9.50 3.28
C ASN A 122 -14.93 8.30 3.72
N ILE A 123 -14.75 7.18 3.03
CA ILE A 123 -15.44 5.94 3.34
C ILE A 123 -14.49 5.07 4.13
N ALA A 124 -14.77 4.89 5.42
CA ALA A 124 -14.11 3.90 6.27
C ALA A 124 -14.87 2.56 6.17
N LEU A 125 -14.14 1.52 5.77
CA LEU A 125 -14.66 0.18 5.53
C LEU A 125 -13.98 -0.81 6.47
N ASN A 126 -14.77 -1.67 7.10
CA ASN A 126 -14.32 -2.78 7.93
C ASN A 126 -15.38 -3.89 8.00
N GLY A 127 -15.05 -5.00 8.66
CA GLY A 127 -15.92 -6.17 8.73
C GLY A 127 -15.74 -7.10 7.53
N TYR A 128 -16.78 -7.86 7.21
CA TYR A 128 -16.70 -8.98 6.27
C TYR A 128 -17.79 -8.97 5.19
N ALA A 129 -18.56 -7.90 5.10
CA ALA A 129 -19.50 -7.69 4.00
C ALA A 129 -18.76 -7.00 2.86
N ILE A 130 -18.83 -7.55 1.64
CA ILE A 130 -18.23 -6.92 0.46
C ILE A 130 -18.86 -5.53 0.26
N PRO A 131 -18.06 -4.45 0.27
CA PRO A 131 -18.55 -3.09 0.05
C PRO A 131 -19.15 -2.90 -1.35
N GLU A 132 -20.02 -1.91 -1.50
CA GLU A 132 -20.51 -1.48 -2.80
C GLU A 132 -19.37 -0.90 -3.66
N VAL A 133 -19.60 -0.84 -4.97
CA VAL A 133 -18.64 -0.26 -5.92
C VAL A 133 -18.42 1.22 -5.59
N ILE A 134 -17.16 1.63 -5.53
CA ILE A 134 -16.77 3.00 -5.21
C ILE A 134 -16.22 3.65 -6.48
N THR A 135 -16.71 4.84 -6.83
CA THR A 135 -16.23 5.59 -8.00
C THR A 135 -15.72 6.96 -7.57
N SER A 136 -14.52 7.33 -7.99
CA SER A 136 -13.95 8.67 -7.73
C SER A 136 -14.71 9.76 -8.49
N THR A 137 -14.56 11.01 -8.06
CA THR A 137 -15.07 12.16 -8.81
C THR A 137 -14.15 12.57 -9.95
N ALA A 138 -12.84 12.33 -9.81
CA ALA A 138 -11.79 12.71 -10.75
C ALA A 138 -10.80 11.57 -11.03
N ASN A 139 -9.67 11.88 -11.65
CA ASN A 139 -8.65 10.91 -12.08
C ASN A 139 -7.67 10.50 -10.97
N LYS A 140 -8.01 10.73 -9.69
CA LYS A 140 -7.17 10.40 -8.53
C LYS A 140 -7.97 9.75 -7.42
N MET A 141 -7.44 8.68 -6.84
CA MET A 141 -8.01 7.97 -5.70
C MET A 141 -6.89 7.48 -4.79
N THR A 142 -7.04 7.65 -3.48
CA THR A 142 -6.10 7.12 -2.49
C THR A 142 -6.80 6.12 -1.61
N ILE A 143 -6.22 4.94 -1.42
CA ILE A 143 -6.71 3.93 -0.48
C ILE A 143 -5.70 3.82 0.65
N LYS A 144 -6.18 3.90 1.90
CA LYS A 144 -5.37 3.72 3.10
C LYS A 144 -5.83 2.48 3.85
N PHE A 145 -4.91 1.57 4.14
CA PHE A 145 -5.19 0.41 4.98
C PHE A 145 -4.40 0.52 6.28
N THR A 146 -5.12 0.53 7.42
CA THR A 146 -4.52 0.59 8.75
C THR A 146 -4.99 -0.56 9.61
N THR A 147 -4.05 -1.18 10.32
CA THR A 147 -4.36 -2.22 11.31
C THR A 147 -3.91 -1.78 12.70
N ASN A 148 -4.52 -2.35 13.74
CA ASN A 148 -4.05 -2.12 15.11
C ASN A 148 -2.69 -2.80 15.35
N GLY A 149 -2.04 -2.46 16.46
CA GLY A 149 -0.80 -3.11 16.89
C GLY A 149 -0.99 -4.40 17.69
N ASP A 150 -2.20 -4.96 17.67
CA ASP A 150 -2.44 -6.26 18.27
C ASP A 150 -2.21 -7.33 17.21
N ASN A 151 -1.36 -8.31 17.51
CA ASN A 151 -1.12 -9.45 16.62
C ASN A 151 -2.28 -10.46 16.66
N THR A 152 -3.33 -10.17 17.43
CA THR A 152 -4.49 -11.03 17.62
C THR A 152 -5.63 -10.60 16.71
N MET A 153 -5.85 -11.35 15.63
CA MET A 153 -7.00 -11.16 14.75
C MET A 153 -8.31 -11.62 15.43
N ILE A 154 -9.27 -10.71 15.62
CA ILE A 154 -10.58 -11.04 16.21
C ILE A 154 -11.64 -11.22 15.10
N LEU A 155 -11.69 -12.43 14.54
CA LEU A 155 -12.67 -12.83 13.52
C LEU A 155 -13.42 -14.11 13.93
N PRO A 156 -14.66 -14.31 13.43
CA PRO A 156 -15.31 -15.61 13.48
C PRO A 156 -14.44 -16.70 12.83
N ALA A 157 -14.41 -17.91 13.42
CA ALA A 157 -13.49 -18.98 13.00
C ALA A 157 -13.65 -19.40 11.52
N ASN A 158 -14.82 -19.20 10.92
CA ASN A 158 -15.08 -19.49 9.51
C ASN A 158 -14.64 -18.38 8.55
N LEU A 159 -14.17 -17.23 9.08
CA LEU A 159 -13.74 -16.07 8.32
C LEU A 159 -12.22 -15.81 8.46
N SER A 160 -11.51 -16.47 9.36
CA SER A 160 -10.04 -16.41 9.42
C SER A 160 -9.39 -17.14 8.23
N PRO A 161 -8.29 -16.64 7.65
CA PRO A 161 -7.57 -15.42 8.02
C PRO A 161 -8.20 -14.14 7.46
N GLY A 162 -7.95 -13.02 8.14
CA GLY A 162 -8.27 -11.68 7.64
C GLY A 162 -7.51 -11.38 6.35
N ARG A 163 -8.22 -10.97 5.30
CA ARG A 163 -7.66 -10.68 3.97
C ARG A 163 -8.65 -9.89 3.15
N TRP A 164 -8.14 -9.11 2.19
CA TRP A 164 -8.96 -8.40 1.24
C TRP A 164 -8.24 -8.27 -0.10
N GLN A 165 -9.00 -8.12 -1.17
CA GLN A 165 -8.48 -7.82 -2.50
C GLN A 165 -9.44 -6.85 -3.16
N ALA A 166 -8.89 -5.83 -3.82
CA ALA A 166 -9.66 -4.91 -4.63
C ALA A 166 -9.10 -4.83 -6.05
N LYS A 167 -9.97 -4.53 -7.01
CA LYS A 167 -9.62 -4.23 -8.39
C LYS A 167 -10.04 -2.82 -8.72
N TYR A 168 -9.26 -2.14 -9.54
CA TYR A 168 -9.62 -0.84 -10.06
C TYR A 168 -9.50 -0.82 -11.59
N LYS A 169 -10.34 0.02 -12.22
CA LYS A 169 -10.30 0.32 -13.65
C LYS A 169 -10.62 1.79 -13.88
N PHE A 170 -10.34 2.27 -15.10
CA PHE A 170 -10.60 3.65 -15.48
C PHE A 170 -11.84 3.77 -16.36
N LEU A 171 -12.69 4.75 -16.06
CA LEU A 171 -13.89 5.09 -16.80
C LEU A 171 -13.69 6.44 -17.51
N ALA A 172 -13.99 6.53 -18.80
CA ALA A 172 -13.98 7.83 -19.49
C ALA A 172 -15.11 8.73 -18.97
N ILE A 173 -14.84 10.03 -18.81
CA ILE A 173 -15.88 11.01 -18.51
C ILE A 173 -16.55 11.40 -19.84
N GLU A 174 -17.86 11.13 -19.96
CA GLU A 174 -18.62 11.30 -21.21
C GLU A 174 -18.71 12.74 -21.74
N SER A 175 -18.18 13.74 -21.03
CA SER A 175 -18.26 15.16 -21.41
C SER A 175 -17.40 15.56 -22.63
N ARG A 176 -16.75 14.59 -23.31
CA ARG A 176 -15.92 14.85 -24.49
C ARG A 176 -16.02 13.82 -25.59
N MET A 177 -17.16 13.13 -25.71
CA MET A 177 -17.56 12.62 -27.01
C MET A 177 -17.90 13.84 -27.88
N THR A 178 -16.91 14.38 -28.59
CA THR A 178 -17.15 15.38 -29.61
C THR A 178 -18.18 14.79 -30.57
N VAL A 179 -19.42 15.28 -30.50
CA VAL A 179 -20.41 15.05 -31.55
C VAL A 179 -19.70 15.49 -32.83
N PRO A 180 -19.55 14.62 -33.85
CA PRO A 180 -18.99 15.06 -35.11
C PRO A 180 -19.89 16.20 -35.60
N PHE A 181 -19.30 17.37 -35.86
CA PHE A 181 -19.96 18.43 -36.61
C PHE A 181 -20.22 17.86 -38.01
N GLU A 182 -21.34 17.18 -38.20
CA GLU A 182 -21.85 16.93 -39.53
C GLU A 182 -22.41 18.27 -40.01
N ASN A 183 -21.62 18.95 -40.84
CA ASN A 183 -22.02 20.17 -41.53
C ASN A 183 -23.29 19.87 -42.33
N ALA A 184 -24.45 20.25 -41.79
CA ALA A 184 -25.67 20.37 -42.56
C ALA A 184 -25.51 21.58 -43.51
N THR A 185 -24.92 21.33 -44.67
CA THR A 185 -25.12 22.19 -45.85
C THR A 185 -26.60 22.15 -46.22
N ILE A 186 -27.34 23.17 -45.79
CA ILE A 186 -28.63 23.47 -46.40
C ILE A 186 -28.32 24.15 -47.73
N ALA A 187 -28.51 23.41 -48.82
CA ALA A 187 -28.50 23.95 -50.16
C ALA A 187 -29.60 25.01 -50.28
N GLU A 188 -29.23 26.18 -50.80
CA GLU A 188 -30.16 27.13 -51.39
C GLU A 188 -30.94 26.39 -52.49
N ALA A 189 -32.27 26.37 -52.37
CA ALA A 189 -33.15 26.02 -53.47
C ALA A 189 -33.80 27.31 -53.98
N ASP A 190 -33.28 27.80 -55.10
CA ASP A 190 -34.02 28.62 -56.05
C ASP A 190 -35.33 27.91 -56.44
N LEU A 191 -36.48 28.52 -56.12
CA LEU A 191 -37.52 28.92 -57.10
C LEU A 191 -38.59 29.80 -56.44
#